data_AF-A0A3C1DTC9-F1
#
_entry.id   AF-A0A3C1DTC9-F1
#
_cell.length_a   1.000
_cell.length_b   1.000
_cell.length_c   1.000
_cell.angle_alpha   90.00
_cell.angle_beta   90.00
_cell.angle_gamma   90.00
#
_symmetry.space_group_name_H-M   'P 1'
#
loop_
_entity.id
_entity.type
_entity.pdbx_description
1 polymer ?
#
loop_
_entity_poly.entity_id
_entity_poly.type
_entity_poly.pdbx_seq_one_letter_code
_entity_poly.pdbx_strand_id
1 'polypeptide(L)'
;AVATIKQGGATVDAVALGNEPTQLATLGALTKAGRGRVISTTDTAALASAFTSAARDLTNQVTIVANIPPALQGSSVNVQVSAAAAGQSVTDAVFLTLPAAPVPTPTALGQPIPVPQPTGIPLGLWAVLIGALLLVGGIAYLILSASRAQASRESRARRVASRLSIYTLSGRAAAERRSDSDGIATTARNLATRAAAARDFDNVLEGRLERAGLPLRPGEWLLIHLGVTLAAGLVLLLLSGGNLLPALVGVALGAAGPFAFLAVREERRRSAFEAQLPDTLQLLSGSLASGLSLPQAVATLSDDAGEPMSGELRRGLAEARLGKSMEDGLEDIAQRMRSTDFSWVVMAIRIQRQVGGNLAEVIATVAATMRERERLRRQVSALSAEGRLSAWILGALPIVFTVFLVLTRPTYLAPLIQTPIGIGMIILAAILMTAGAIWLAKTVKVEV
;
A
#
# COMPACT_ATOMS: atom_id res chain seq x y z
N ALA A 1 -51.90 -14.54 -4.68
CA ALA A 1 -52.83 -13.47 -5.10
C ALA A 1 -53.95 -13.26 -4.08
N VAL A 2 -54.95 -14.15 -3.98
CA VAL A 2 -56.09 -14.03 -3.03
C VAL A 2 -55.66 -13.78 -1.58
N ALA A 3 -54.71 -14.58 -1.05
CA ALA A 3 -54.20 -14.40 0.31
C ALA A 3 -53.49 -13.06 0.53
N THR A 4 -52.74 -12.61 -0.49
CA THR A 4 -52.01 -11.33 -0.49
C THR A 4 -52.97 -10.14 -0.52
N ILE A 5 -54.02 -10.19 -1.34
CA ILE A 5 -55.07 -9.15 -1.39
C ILE A 5 -55.79 -9.06 -0.05
N LYS A 6 -56.10 -10.21 0.56
CA LYS A 6 -56.75 -10.27 1.88
C LYS A 6 -55.87 -9.70 3.00
N GLN A 7 -54.55 -9.87 2.93
CA GLN A 7 -53.59 -9.28 3.88
C GLN A 7 -53.32 -7.81 3.61
N GLY A 8 -53.32 -7.37 2.35
CA GLY A 8 -53.05 -5.99 1.96
C GLY A 8 -54.24 -5.05 2.08
N GLY A 9 -55.46 -5.57 2.24
CA GLY A 9 -56.67 -4.77 2.43
C GLY A 9 -57.08 -3.92 1.21
N ALA A 10 -56.50 -4.19 0.03
CA ALA A 10 -56.76 -3.43 -1.19
C ALA A 10 -58.10 -3.82 -1.83
N THR A 11 -58.87 -2.82 -2.28
CA THR A 11 -60.08 -3.07 -3.07
C THR A 11 -59.72 -3.48 -4.49
N VAL A 12 -60.29 -4.58 -4.99
CA VAL A 12 -59.96 -5.10 -6.34
C VAL A 12 -61.23 -5.31 -7.15
N ASP A 13 -61.44 -4.47 -8.15
CA ASP A 13 -62.47 -4.64 -9.19
C ASP A 13 -61.85 -5.28 -10.45
N ALA A 14 -62.61 -6.15 -11.12
CA ALA A 14 -62.16 -6.83 -12.33
C ALA A 14 -63.14 -6.59 -13.48
N VAL A 15 -62.62 -6.19 -14.64
CA VAL A 15 -63.41 -6.06 -15.88
C VAL A 15 -63.04 -7.21 -16.81
N ALA A 16 -64.01 -8.05 -17.15
CA ALA A 16 -63.82 -9.22 -18.02
C ALA A 16 -64.43 -8.98 -19.39
N LEU A 17 -63.69 -9.35 -20.45
CA LEU A 17 -64.18 -9.36 -21.83
C LEU A 17 -64.59 -10.80 -22.21
N GLY A 18 -65.88 -11.05 -22.37
CA GLY A 18 -66.45 -12.37 -22.64
C GLY A 18 -67.09 -13.03 -21.41
N ASN A 19 -67.84 -14.11 -21.66
CA ASN A 19 -68.69 -14.79 -20.66
C ASN A 19 -68.20 -16.20 -20.30
N GLU A 20 -66.90 -16.46 -20.42
CA GLU A 20 -66.31 -17.76 -20.04
C GLU A 20 -66.54 -18.05 -18.54
N PRO A 21 -67.33 -19.08 -18.17
CA PRO A 21 -67.76 -19.30 -16.78
C PRO A 21 -66.59 -19.54 -15.82
N THR A 22 -65.53 -20.18 -16.31
CA THR A 22 -64.32 -20.50 -15.53
C THR A 22 -63.49 -19.26 -15.20
N GLN A 23 -63.43 -18.30 -16.14
CA GLN A 23 -62.72 -17.03 -15.95
C GLN A 23 -63.48 -16.12 -14.99
N LEU A 24 -64.81 -16.03 -15.14
CA LEU A 24 -65.67 -15.26 -14.24
C LEU A 24 -65.63 -15.81 -12.80
N ALA A 25 -65.58 -17.13 -12.62
CA ALA A 25 -65.40 -17.73 -11.29
C ALA A 25 -64.06 -17.36 -10.64
N THR A 26 -62.98 -17.34 -11.42
CA THR A 26 -61.63 -17.00 -10.94
C THR A 26 -61.52 -15.51 -10.58
N LEU A 27 -62.04 -14.64 -11.44
CA LEU A 27 -62.10 -13.20 -11.16
C LEU A 27 -63.05 -12.90 -10.00
N GLY A 28 -64.15 -13.65 -9.87
CA GLY A 28 -65.06 -13.59 -8.72
C GLY A 28 -64.35 -13.93 -7.40
N ALA A 29 -63.48 -14.94 -7.39
CA ALA A 29 -62.71 -15.29 -6.19
C ALA A 29 -61.71 -14.20 -5.79
N LEU A 30 -61.07 -13.54 -6.76
CA LEU A 30 -60.12 -12.44 -6.53
C LEU A 30 -60.80 -11.16 -6.05
N THR A 31 -61.87 -10.75 -6.72
CA THR A 31 -62.65 -9.55 -6.37
C THR A 31 -63.33 -9.71 -5.01
N LYS A 32 -63.89 -10.90 -4.69
CA LYS A 32 -64.45 -11.20 -3.37
C LYS A 32 -63.41 -11.10 -2.25
N ALA A 33 -62.16 -11.48 -2.52
CA ALA A 33 -61.06 -11.34 -1.56
C ALA A 33 -60.67 -9.87 -1.33
N GLY A 34 -60.77 -9.05 -2.37
CA GLY A 34 -60.55 -7.61 -2.32
C GLY A 34 -61.84 -6.78 -2.19
N ARG A 35 -62.97 -7.35 -1.72
CA ARG A 35 -64.26 -6.63 -1.57
C ARG A 35 -64.73 -5.81 -2.79
N GLY A 36 -64.27 -6.12 -4.00
CA GLY A 36 -64.67 -5.46 -5.24
C GLY A 36 -65.68 -6.28 -6.04
N ARG A 37 -65.93 -5.86 -7.27
CA ARG A 37 -66.95 -6.41 -8.17
C ARG A 37 -66.35 -6.88 -9.49
N VAL A 38 -67.02 -7.83 -10.14
CA VAL A 38 -66.71 -8.27 -11.50
C VAL A 38 -67.69 -7.62 -12.46
N ILE A 39 -67.19 -6.88 -13.44
CA ILE A 39 -67.97 -6.29 -14.52
C ILE A 39 -67.66 -7.07 -15.80
N SER A 40 -68.61 -7.87 -16.29
CA SER A 40 -68.45 -8.61 -17.55
C SER A 40 -69.09 -7.87 -18.70
N THR A 41 -68.36 -7.70 -19.80
CA THR A 41 -68.87 -7.17 -21.07
C THR A 41 -68.55 -8.13 -22.22
N THR A 42 -69.49 -8.30 -23.15
CA THR A 42 -69.31 -9.13 -24.35
C THR A 42 -68.89 -8.32 -25.58
N ASP A 43 -68.95 -6.99 -25.50
CA ASP A 43 -68.65 -6.09 -26.61
C ASP A 43 -67.45 -5.18 -26.27
N THR A 44 -66.54 -5.05 -27.22
CA THR A 44 -65.36 -4.18 -27.14
C THR A 44 -65.73 -2.70 -27.02
N ALA A 45 -66.85 -2.27 -27.62
CA ALA A 45 -67.34 -0.89 -27.45
C ALA A 45 -67.85 -0.63 -26.02
N ALA A 46 -68.42 -1.64 -25.36
CA ALA A 46 -68.90 -1.55 -23.98
C ALA A 46 -67.78 -1.71 -22.93
N LEU A 47 -66.58 -2.15 -23.33
CA LEU A 47 -65.41 -2.22 -22.45
C LEU A 47 -64.93 -0.81 -22.04
N ALA A 48 -64.88 0.12 -23.01
CA ALA A 48 -64.46 1.49 -22.76
C ALA A 48 -65.42 2.22 -21.79
N SER A 49 -66.73 1.99 -21.92
CA SER A 49 -67.73 2.56 -21.01
C SER A 49 -67.65 1.94 -19.61
N ALA A 50 -67.39 0.63 -19.50
CA ALA A 50 -67.19 -0.05 -18.22
C ALA A 50 -65.97 0.51 -17.45
N PHE A 51 -64.82 0.70 -18.12
CA PHE A 51 -63.65 1.33 -17.50
C PHE A 51 -63.90 2.80 -17.13
N THR A 52 -64.62 3.54 -17.96
CA THR A 52 -64.96 4.94 -17.68
C THR A 52 -65.90 5.07 -16.47
N SER A 53 -66.85 4.14 -16.32
CA SER A 53 -67.72 4.08 -15.15
C SER A 53 -66.94 3.74 -13.88
N ALA A 54 -66.08 2.72 -13.94
CA ALA A 54 -65.22 2.34 -12.80
C ALA A 54 -64.27 3.47 -12.39
N ALA A 55 -63.71 4.22 -13.35
CA ALA A 55 -62.89 5.38 -13.07
C ALA A 55 -63.68 6.51 -12.40
N ARG A 56 -64.95 6.72 -12.77
CA ARG A 56 -65.82 7.71 -12.14
C ARG A 56 -66.17 7.32 -10.69
N ASP A 57 -66.39 6.04 -10.43
CA ASP A 57 -66.63 5.52 -9.08
C ASP A 57 -65.40 5.73 -8.17
N LEU A 58 -64.19 5.55 -8.71
CA LEU A 58 -62.94 5.85 -7.99
C LEU A 58 -62.73 7.36 -7.75
N THR A 59 -63.24 8.22 -8.65
CA THR A 59 -63.09 9.68 -8.53
C THR A 59 -64.08 10.29 -7.53
N ASN A 60 -65.25 9.66 -7.35
CA ASN A 60 -66.32 10.13 -6.45
C ASN A 60 -66.31 9.45 -5.07
N GLN A 61 -65.12 9.23 -4.50
CA GLN A 61 -65.00 8.67 -3.15
C GLN A 61 -65.17 9.76 -2.07
N VAL A 62 -66.08 9.53 -1.13
CA VAL A 62 -66.24 10.38 0.05
C VAL A 62 -65.58 9.68 1.24
N THR A 63 -64.51 10.27 1.78
CA THR A 63 -63.87 9.78 3.00
C THR A 63 -64.58 10.35 4.21
N ILE A 64 -65.14 9.47 5.05
CA ILE A 64 -65.80 9.87 6.30
C ILE A 64 -64.88 9.49 7.46
N VAL A 65 -64.43 10.50 8.21
CA VAL A 65 -63.61 10.33 9.42
C VAL A 65 -64.52 10.47 10.63
N ALA A 66 -64.66 9.40 11.42
CA ALA A 66 -65.43 9.40 12.66
C ALA A 66 -64.55 8.97 13.82
N ASN A 67 -64.70 9.62 14.98
CA ASN A 67 -63.92 9.30 16.17
C ASN A 67 -64.57 8.11 16.89
N ILE A 68 -63.81 7.03 17.14
CA ILE A 68 -64.35 5.80 17.74
C ILE A 68 -64.48 5.99 19.26
N PRO A 69 -65.69 5.88 19.85
CA PRO A 69 -65.85 5.92 21.29
C PRO A 69 -65.05 4.79 21.97
N PRO A 70 -64.39 5.04 23.12
CA PRO A 70 -63.55 4.04 23.80
C PRO A 70 -64.27 2.73 24.12
N ALA A 71 -65.58 2.78 24.36
CA ALA A 71 -66.42 1.62 24.68
C ALA A 71 -66.61 0.63 23.51
N LEU A 72 -66.33 1.04 22.27
CA LEU A 72 -66.53 0.22 21.06
C LEU A 72 -65.21 -0.35 20.50
N GLN A 73 -64.06 -0.07 21.13
CA GLN A 73 -62.76 -0.58 20.70
C GLN A 73 -62.67 -2.10 20.89
N GLY A 74 -62.17 -2.83 19.88
CA GLY A 74 -62.06 -4.30 19.91
C GLY A 74 -63.38 -5.05 19.68
N SER A 75 -64.51 -4.34 19.49
CA SER A 75 -65.81 -4.95 19.19
C SER A 75 -66.06 -4.97 17.67
N SER A 76 -66.78 -5.99 17.19
CA SER A 76 -67.27 -6.04 15.81
C SER A 76 -68.61 -5.32 15.73
N VAL A 77 -68.65 -4.23 14.96
CA VAL A 77 -69.82 -3.33 14.88
C VAL A 77 -70.26 -3.20 13.42
N ASN A 78 -71.58 -3.10 13.21
CA ASN A 78 -72.13 -2.75 11.90
C ASN A 78 -72.22 -1.22 11.80
N VAL A 79 -71.39 -0.61 10.95
CA VAL A 79 -71.35 0.83 10.76
C VAL A 79 -72.27 1.17 9.60
N GLN A 80 -73.35 1.90 9.87
CA GLN A 80 -74.28 2.40 8.86
C GLN A 80 -74.03 3.87 8.59
N VAL A 81 -73.83 4.23 7.34
CA VAL A 81 -73.63 5.59 6.86
C VAL A 81 -74.80 5.95 5.97
N SER A 82 -75.57 6.96 6.34
CA SER A 82 -76.61 7.56 5.50
C SER A 82 -76.15 8.93 4.99
N ALA A 83 -76.14 9.11 3.67
CA ALA A 83 -75.85 10.38 3.01
C ALA A 83 -77.06 10.82 2.18
N ALA A 84 -77.44 12.10 2.26
CA ALA A 84 -78.51 12.66 1.45
C ALA A 84 -77.94 13.60 0.38
N ALA A 85 -78.23 13.33 -0.89
CA ALA A 85 -77.85 14.17 -2.02
C ALA A 85 -79.03 14.32 -2.99
N ALA A 86 -79.32 15.55 -3.42
CA ALA A 86 -80.40 15.88 -4.36
C ALA A 86 -81.78 15.31 -3.97
N GLY A 87 -82.11 15.27 -2.67
CA GLY A 87 -83.39 14.78 -2.16
C GLY A 87 -83.51 13.25 -2.04
N GLN A 88 -82.46 12.49 -2.36
CA GLN A 88 -82.41 11.04 -2.15
C GLN A 88 -81.44 10.70 -1.01
N SER A 89 -81.86 9.79 -0.12
CA SER A 89 -81.05 9.28 0.98
C SER A 89 -80.45 7.94 0.56
N VAL A 90 -79.13 7.86 0.48
CA VAL A 90 -78.40 6.61 0.24
C VAL A 90 -77.82 6.16 1.56
N THR A 91 -78.17 4.94 1.96
CA THR A 91 -77.66 4.32 3.17
C THR A 91 -76.84 3.10 2.82
N ASP A 92 -75.58 3.08 3.25
CA ASP A 92 -74.68 1.94 3.10
C ASP A 92 -74.26 1.43 4.49
N ALA A 93 -74.02 0.13 4.62
CA ALA A 93 -73.66 -0.49 5.89
C ALA A 93 -72.50 -1.46 5.71
N VAL A 94 -71.50 -1.34 6.57
CA VAL A 94 -70.30 -2.17 6.52
C VAL A 94 -69.98 -2.72 7.90
N PHE A 95 -69.76 -4.03 7.97
CA PHE A 95 -69.37 -4.71 9.19
C PHE A 95 -67.85 -4.62 9.36
N LEU A 96 -67.40 -3.95 10.43
CA LEU A 96 -65.98 -3.73 10.72
C LEU A 96 -65.68 -4.21 12.14
N THR A 97 -64.55 -4.91 12.28
CA THR A 97 -63.94 -5.13 13.59
C THR A 97 -63.04 -3.95 13.88
N LEU A 98 -63.42 -3.15 14.89
CA LEU A 98 -62.68 -1.96 15.26
C LEU A 98 -61.36 -2.38 15.93
N PRO A 99 -60.20 -1.83 15.52
CA PRO A 99 -58.92 -2.18 16.13
C PRO A 99 -58.95 -1.85 17.62
N ALA A 100 -58.55 -2.80 18.46
CA ALA A 100 -58.36 -2.54 19.88
C ALA A 100 -57.27 -1.47 20.06
N ALA A 101 -57.39 -0.61 21.06
CA ALA A 101 -56.31 0.32 21.42
C ALA A 101 -54.99 -0.45 21.50
N PRO A 102 -53.88 0.09 20.97
CA PRO A 102 -52.58 -0.56 21.05
C PRO A 102 -52.25 -0.81 22.52
N VAL A 103 -52.31 -2.07 22.93
CA VAL A 103 -51.77 -2.52 24.22
C VAL A 103 -50.28 -2.18 24.19
N PRO A 104 -49.72 -1.51 25.21
CA PRO A 104 -48.28 -1.31 25.26
C PRO A 104 -47.61 -2.69 25.41
N THR A 105 -47.11 -3.22 24.30
CA THR A 105 -46.22 -4.38 24.30
C THR A 105 -45.02 -4.02 25.18
N PRO A 106 -44.65 -4.82 26.20
CA PRO A 106 -43.47 -4.54 26.99
C PRO A 106 -42.26 -4.43 26.07
N THR A 107 -41.56 -3.31 26.19
CA THR A 107 -40.30 -2.97 25.54
C THR A 107 -39.41 -4.20 25.39
N ALA A 108 -39.30 -4.72 24.17
CA ALA A 108 -38.19 -5.58 23.82
C ALA A 108 -36.91 -4.74 24.00
N LEU A 109 -36.13 -5.10 25.02
CA LEU A 109 -34.78 -4.59 25.22
C LEU A 109 -33.95 -4.93 23.98
N GLY A 110 -33.74 -3.94 23.10
CA GLY A 110 -32.88 -4.08 21.94
C GLY A 110 -33.31 -3.19 20.79
N GLN A 111 -32.91 -1.91 20.82
CA GLN A 111 -32.70 -1.19 19.56
C GLN A 111 -31.68 -2.00 18.73
N PRO A 112 -31.89 -2.27 17.43
CA PRO A 112 -30.80 -2.75 16.59
C PRO A 112 -29.70 -1.69 16.65
N ILE A 113 -28.53 -2.08 17.19
CA ILE A 113 -27.35 -1.21 17.22
C ILE A 113 -27.11 -0.74 15.78
N PRO A 114 -27.09 0.57 15.49
CA PRO A 114 -26.72 1.06 14.17
C PRO A 114 -25.31 0.57 13.88
N VAL A 115 -25.14 -0.33 12.91
CA VAL A 115 -23.81 -0.66 12.40
C VAL A 115 -23.37 0.56 11.58
N PRO A 116 -22.31 1.29 11.96
CA PRO A 116 -21.87 2.44 11.20
C PRO A 116 -21.43 1.96 9.82
N GLN A 117 -22.18 2.34 8.79
CA GLN A 117 -21.70 2.20 7.42
C GLN A 117 -20.55 3.20 7.23
N PRO A 118 -19.36 2.78 6.76
CA PRO A 118 -18.28 3.72 6.44
C PRO A 118 -18.71 4.54 5.22
N THR A 119 -19.37 5.67 5.47
CA THR A 119 -19.48 6.75 4.51
C THR A 119 -18.07 7.17 4.14
N GLY A 120 -17.82 7.36 2.83
CA GLY A 120 -16.50 7.50 2.23
C GLY A 120 -15.50 8.38 2.98
N ILE A 121 -14.23 8.13 2.68
CA ILE A 121 -13.05 8.74 3.27
C ILE A 121 -13.31 10.23 3.63
N PRO A 122 -13.38 10.60 4.93
CA PRO A 122 -13.79 11.94 5.32
C PRO A 122 -12.80 12.97 4.77
N LEU A 123 -13.26 14.16 4.36
CA LEU A 123 -12.40 15.26 3.90
C LEU A 123 -11.26 15.58 4.89
N GLY A 124 -11.47 15.31 6.20
CA GLY A 124 -10.46 15.41 7.24
C GLY A 124 -9.27 14.45 7.07
N LEU A 125 -9.44 13.28 6.43
CA LEU A 125 -8.35 12.33 6.17
C LEU A 125 -7.32 12.92 5.21
N TRP A 126 -7.76 13.65 4.18
CA TRP A 126 -6.87 14.36 3.26
C TRP A 126 -6.13 15.50 3.96
N ALA A 127 -6.80 16.24 4.85
CA ALA A 127 -6.16 17.26 5.67
C ALA A 127 -5.13 16.67 6.65
N VAL A 128 -5.39 15.48 7.20
CA VAL A 128 -4.43 14.73 8.05
C VAL A 128 -3.27 14.18 7.24
N LEU A 129 -3.50 13.67 6.01
CA LEU A 129 -2.44 13.19 5.13
C LEU A 129 -1.53 14.33 4.63
N ILE A 130 -2.12 15.45 4.23
CA ILE A 130 -1.37 16.66 3.82
C ILE A 130 -0.66 17.27 5.04
N GLY A 131 -1.32 17.31 6.21
CA GLY A 131 -0.73 17.79 7.45
C GLY A 131 0.43 16.91 7.93
N ALA A 132 0.31 15.59 7.84
CA ALA A 132 1.39 14.65 8.16
C ALA A 132 2.54 14.77 7.16
N LEU A 133 2.27 14.92 5.86
CA LEU A 133 3.30 15.12 4.83
C LEU A 133 4.05 16.44 5.05
N LEU A 134 3.34 17.52 5.38
CA LEU A 134 3.92 18.82 5.70
C LEU A 134 4.67 18.84 7.03
N LEU A 135 4.24 18.05 8.02
CA LEU A 135 4.91 17.93 9.31
C LEU A 135 6.18 17.08 9.17
N VAL A 136 6.16 15.99 8.39
CA VAL A 136 7.35 15.19 8.07
C VAL A 136 8.33 15.99 7.21
N GLY A 137 7.84 16.66 6.16
CA GLY A 137 8.64 17.54 5.33
C GLY A 137 9.18 18.74 6.09
N GLY A 138 8.40 19.32 7.00
CA GLY A 138 8.77 20.44 7.86
C GLY A 138 9.78 20.06 8.94
N ILE A 139 9.65 18.88 9.55
CA ILE A 139 10.64 18.32 10.49
C ILE A 139 11.93 17.97 9.73
N ALA A 140 11.85 17.36 8.55
CA ALA A 140 13.01 17.09 7.72
C ALA A 140 13.73 18.38 7.29
N TYR A 141 12.97 19.43 6.94
CA TYR A 141 13.49 20.76 6.58
C TYR A 141 14.08 21.50 7.80
N LEU A 142 13.44 21.43 8.96
CA LEU A 142 13.95 22.00 10.21
C LEU A 142 15.21 21.27 10.67
N ILE A 143 15.32 19.96 10.49
CA ILE A 143 16.51 19.19 10.82
C ILE A 143 17.64 19.46 9.81
N LEU A 144 17.34 19.60 8.52
CA LEU A 144 18.34 20.01 7.50
C LEU A 144 18.83 21.45 7.69
N SER A 145 17.96 22.37 8.12
CA SER A 145 18.33 23.76 8.38
C SER A 145 19.04 23.92 9.73
N ALA A 146 18.63 23.15 10.75
CA ALA A 146 19.34 23.05 12.02
C ALA A 146 20.70 22.38 11.86
N SER A 147 20.87 21.37 11.00
CA SER A 147 22.18 20.75 10.74
C SER A 147 23.11 21.70 10.00
N ARG A 148 22.60 22.50 9.06
CA ARG A 148 23.35 23.62 8.44
C ARG A 148 23.77 24.68 9.47
N ALA A 149 22.90 25.00 10.44
CA ALA A 149 23.21 25.93 11.52
C ALA A 149 24.16 25.33 12.59
N GLN A 150 24.09 24.03 12.84
CA GLN A 150 24.83 23.33 13.89
C GLN A 150 26.23 22.91 13.43
N ALA A 151 26.43 22.65 12.12
CA ALA A 151 27.74 22.53 11.49
C ALA A 151 28.61 23.79 11.70
N SER A 152 27.99 24.98 11.81
CA SER A 152 28.66 26.23 12.14
C SER A 152 28.96 26.42 13.64
N ARG A 153 28.19 25.76 14.53
CA ARG A 153 28.31 25.89 16.00
C ARG A 153 29.22 24.83 16.63
N GLU A 154 29.20 23.59 16.15
CA GLU A 154 30.06 22.52 16.67
C GLU A 154 31.54 22.76 16.36
N SER A 155 31.84 23.36 15.21
CA SER A 155 33.19 23.79 14.87
C SER A 155 33.70 24.92 15.77
N ARG A 156 32.83 25.62 16.51
CA ARG A 156 33.21 26.64 17.52
C ARG A 156 33.30 26.04 18.92
N ALA A 157 32.37 25.16 19.31
CA ALA A 157 32.36 24.51 20.63
C ALA A 157 33.50 23.48 20.80
N ARG A 158 33.81 22.68 19.78
CA ARG A 158 34.92 21.71 19.82
C ARG A 158 36.30 22.39 19.84
N ARG A 159 36.43 23.60 19.27
CA ARG A 159 37.64 24.44 19.36
C ARG A 159 37.83 25.11 20.72
N VAL A 160 36.78 25.24 21.52
CA VAL A 160 36.83 25.79 22.90
C VAL A 160 37.06 24.67 23.91
N ALA A 161 36.41 23.51 23.74
CA ALA A 161 36.59 22.35 24.62
C ALA A 161 38.01 21.75 24.49
N SER A 162 38.59 21.70 23.29
CA SER A 162 39.97 21.20 23.09
C SER A 162 41.06 22.14 23.60
N ARG A 163 40.73 23.41 23.87
CA ARG A 163 41.66 24.38 24.48
C ARG A 163 41.57 24.41 26.01
N LEU A 164 40.46 23.99 26.61
CA LEU A 164 40.35 23.85 28.07
C LEU A 164 40.90 22.51 28.59
N SER A 165 40.85 21.43 27.80
CA SER A 165 41.38 20.12 28.22
C SER A 165 42.90 20.06 28.34
N ILE A 166 43.62 21.06 27.81
CA ILE A 166 45.07 21.18 27.93
C ILE A 166 45.49 21.74 29.31
N TYR A 167 44.56 22.39 30.04
CA TYR A 167 44.87 23.03 31.32
C TYR A 167 44.26 22.33 32.55
N THR A 168 43.28 21.44 32.38
CA THR A 168 42.76 20.65 33.51
C THR A 168 43.56 19.35 33.64
N LEU A 169 44.58 19.39 34.50
CA LEU A 169 45.37 18.28 35.04
C LEU A 169 44.52 17.31 35.88
N SER A 170 43.44 16.75 35.31
CA SER A 170 42.60 15.72 35.96
C SER A 170 42.95 14.31 35.48
N GLY A 171 44.13 14.12 34.85
CA GLY A 171 44.58 12.83 34.32
C GLY A 171 45.67 12.12 35.13
N ARG A 172 46.23 12.74 36.18
CA ARG A 172 47.39 12.19 36.91
C ARG A 172 47.08 11.66 38.32
N ALA A 173 45.93 12.02 38.90
CA ALA A 173 45.54 11.55 40.25
C ALA A 173 44.68 10.27 40.26
N ALA A 174 44.26 9.76 39.09
CA ALA A 174 43.39 8.58 38.99
C ALA A 174 44.16 7.25 38.81
N ALA A 175 45.48 7.29 38.69
CA ALA A 175 46.30 6.11 38.41
C ALA A 175 46.75 5.33 39.66
N GLU A 176 46.51 5.84 40.87
CA GLU A 176 47.16 5.34 42.10
C GLU A 176 46.20 4.76 43.15
N ARG A 177 44.97 4.37 42.74
CA ARG A 177 44.06 3.56 43.57
C ARG A 177 43.55 2.37 42.78
N ARG A 178 44.44 1.41 42.51
CA ARG A 178 44.11 0.08 41.99
C ARG A 178 44.34 -0.97 43.07
N SER A 179 43.33 -1.20 43.88
CA SER A 179 43.02 -2.48 44.53
C SER A 179 41.59 -2.36 45.04
N ASP A 180 40.75 -3.38 44.80
CA ASP A 180 39.31 -3.48 45.09
C ASP A 180 38.32 -2.74 44.17
N SER A 181 38.06 -3.27 42.95
CA SER A 181 36.73 -3.14 42.31
C SER A 181 36.54 -4.02 41.05
N ASP A 182 36.16 -5.29 41.21
CA ASP A 182 35.75 -6.13 40.07
C ASP A 182 34.41 -5.69 39.43
N GLY A 183 33.57 -4.93 40.15
CA GLY A 183 32.28 -4.40 39.63
C GLY A 183 32.39 -3.17 38.72
N ILE A 184 33.43 -2.34 38.90
CA ILE A 184 33.64 -1.15 38.05
C ILE A 184 34.41 -1.53 36.78
N ALA A 185 35.31 -2.52 36.87
CA ALA A 185 36.01 -3.05 35.71
C ALA A 185 35.05 -3.70 34.70
N THR A 186 34.01 -4.40 35.16
CA THR A 186 32.96 -4.98 34.29
C THR A 186 32.06 -3.91 33.68
N THR A 187 31.68 -2.88 34.43
CA THR A 187 30.90 -1.74 33.92
C THR A 187 31.69 -0.92 32.89
N ALA A 188 32.99 -0.68 33.14
CA ALA A 188 33.89 -0.01 32.20
C ALA A 188 34.13 -0.83 30.93
N ARG A 189 34.29 -2.16 31.03
CA ARG A 189 34.35 -3.07 29.87
C ARG A 189 33.05 -3.05 29.07
N ASN A 190 31.88 -3.07 29.73
CA ASN A 190 30.58 -3.04 29.06
C ASN A 190 30.30 -1.71 28.35
N LEU A 191 30.78 -0.59 28.90
CA LEU A 191 30.73 0.72 28.23
C LEU A 191 31.70 0.79 27.05
N ALA A 192 32.91 0.24 27.21
CA ALA A 192 33.89 0.16 26.13
C ALA A 192 33.41 -0.73 24.97
N THR A 193 32.79 -1.88 25.25
CA THR A 193 32.21 -2.76 24.22
C THR A 193 31.01 -2.12 23.53
N ARG A 194 30.14 -1.42 24.27
CA ARG A 194 29.03 -0.65 23.66
C ARG A 194 29.51 0.52 22.81
N ALA A 195 30.55 1.23 23.26
CA ALA A 195 31.14 2.33 22.49
C ALA A 195 31.88 1.82 21.25
N ALA A 196 32.56 0.66 21.35
CA ALA A 196 33.16 -0.01 20.21
C ALA A 196 32.09 -0.47 19.21
N ALA A 197 31.03 -1.13 19.68
CA ALA A 197 29.92 -1.57 18.84
C ALA A 197 29.21 -0.39 18.13
N ALA A 198 29.06 0.75 18.81
CA ALA A 198 28.51 1.96 18.20
C ALA A 198 29.42 2.50 17.09
N ARG A 199 30.74 2.51 17.30
CA ARG A 199 31.71 2.92 16.25
C ARG A 199 31.72 1.95 15.07
N ASP A 200 31.64 0.64 15.33
CA ASP A 200 31.58 -0.36 14.27
C ASP A 200 30.31 -0.19 13.43
N PHE A 201 29.17 0.08 14.07
CA PHE A 201 27.93 0.41 13.36
C PHE A 201 28.05 1.70 12.53
N ASP A 202 28.63 2.75 13.10
CA ASP A 202 28.84 4.02 12.40
C ASP A 202 29.72 3.83 11.15
N ASN A 203 30.82 3.09 11.26
CA ASN A 203 31.71 2.79 10.13
C ASN A 203 31.00 1.96 9.04
N VAL A 204 30.20 0.97 9.44
CA VAL A 204 29.42 0.14 8.50
C VAL A 204 28.38 0.99 7.79
N LEU A 205 27.68 1.87 8.50
CA LEU A 205 26.65 2.73 7.93
C LEU A 205 27.26 3.81 7.03
N GLU A 206 28.39 4.41 7.42
CA GLU A 206 29.17 5.34 6.60
C GLU A 206 29.58 4.68 5.28
N GLY A 207 30.15 3.48 5.34
CA GLY A 207 30.51 2.72 4.13
C GLY A 207 29.29 2.34 3.27
N ARG A 208 28.10 2.16 3.86
CA ARG A 208 26.86 1.93 3.09
C ARG A 208 26.35 3.20 2.42
N LEU A 209 26.36 4.34 3.13
CA LEU A 209 25.94 5.64 2.61
C LEU A 209 26.86 6.11 1.49
N GLU A 210 28.16 5.90 1.65
CA GLU A 210 29.16 6.18 0.64
C GLU A 210 28.94 5.34 -0.63
N ARG A 211 28.67 4.03 -0.47
CA ARG A 211 28.32 3.15 -1.59
C ARG A 211 27.04 3.57 -2.29
N ALA A 212 26.03 4.03 -1.53
CA ALA A 212 24.80 4.58 -2.08
C ALA A 212 24.98 5.96 -2.75
N GLY A 213 26.15 6.60 -2.63
CA GLY A 213 26.40 7.95 -3.13
C GLY A 213 25.50 8.98 -2.45
N LEU A 214 25.29 8.84 -1.15
CA LEU A 214 24.53 9.78 -0.33
C LEU A 214 25.50 10.63 0.49
N PRO A 215 25.49 11.98 0.34
CA PRO A 215 26.35 12.88 1.11
C PRO A 215 25.75 13.13 2.51
N LEU A 216 25.41 12.05 3.22
CA LEU A 216 24.79 12.11 4.54
C LEU A 216 25.73 11.50 5.58
N ARG A 217 25.74 12.07 6.78
CA ARG A 217 26.42 11.44 7.93
C ARG A 217 25.56 10.31 8.49
N PRO A 218 26.16 9.28 9.12
CA PRO A 218 25.42 8.20 9.80
C PRO A 218 24.34 8.73 10.75
N GLY A 219 24.66 9.76 11.54
CA GLY A 219 23.70 10.41 12.45
C GLY A 219 22.54 11.11 11.74
N GLU A 220 22.78 11.76 10.60
CA GLU A 220 21.71 12.41 9.81
C GLU A 220 20.76 11.37 9.21
N TRP A 221 21.32 10.28 8.69
CA TRP A 221 20.53 9.17 8.18
C TRP A 221 19.69 8.52 9.28
N LEU A 222 20.25 8.32 10.48
CA LEU A 222 19.52 7.73 11.61
C LEU A 222 18.36 8.62 12.09
N LEU A 223 18.54 9.95 12.08
CA LEU A 223 17.47 10.90 12.38
C LEU A 223 16.35 10.85 11.33
N ILE A 224 16.70 10.81 10.05
CA ILE A 224 15.72 10.66 8.97
C ILE A 224 14.98 9.33 9.12
N HIS A 225 15.71 8.25 9.40
CA HIS A 225 15.16 6.92 9.60
C HIS A 225 14.15 6.86 10.75
N LEU A 226 14.52 7.42 11.91
CA LEU A 226 13.63 7.52 13.07
C LEU A 226 12.39 8.37 12.75
N GLY A 227 12.60 9.51 12.07
CA GLY A 227 11.50 10.39 11.64
C GLY A 227 10.51 9.68 10.72
N VAL A 228 11.00 8.95 9.70
CA VAL A 228 10.16 8.16 8.79
C VAL A 228 9.42 7.05 9.53
N THR A 229 10.08 6.38 10.47
CA THR A 229 9.49 5.31 11.28
C THR A 229 8.34 5.82 12.13
N LEU A 230 8.56 6.91 12.88
CA LEU A 230 7.54 7.52 13.73
C LEU A 230 6.40 8.09 12.90
N ALA A 231 6.71 8.74 11.78
CA ALA A 231 5.71 9.30 10.88
C ALA A 231 4.80 8.23 10.27
N ALA A 232 5.39 7.14 9.76
CA ALA A 232 4.63 6.04 9.18
C ALA A 232 3.70 5.37 10.22
N GLY A 233 4.21 5.17 11.44
CA GLY A 233 3.41 4.67 12.56
C GLY A 233 2.26 5.60 12.93
N LEU A 234 2.53 6.91 13.08
CA LEU A 234 1.54 7.91 13.43
C LEU A 234 0.46 8.07 12.34
N VAL A 235 0.87 8.08 11.07
CA VAL A 235 -0.07 8.16 9.94
C VAL A 235 -1.01 6.96 9.95
N LEU A 236 -0.50 5.73 10.07
CA LEU A 236 -1.37 4.55 10.10
C LEU A 236 -2.21 4.45 11.37
N LEU A 237 -1.75 4.97 12.52
CA LEU A 237 -2.55 5.09 13.74
C LEU A 237 -3.74 6.04 13.56
N LEU A 238 -3.52 7.21 12.93
CA LEU A 238 -4.56 8.19 12.69
C LEU A 238 -5.56 7.71 11.63
N LEU A 239 -5.08 7.08 10.56
CA LEU A 239 -5.90 6.50 9.50
C LEU A 239 -6.78 5.34 10.00
N SER A 240 -6.32 4.58 10.99
CA SER A 240 -7.03 3.43 11.53
C SER A 240 -8.04 3.77 12.62
N GLY A 241 -8.24 5.06 12.94
CA GLY A 241 -9.12 5.50 14.02
C GLY A 241 -8.59 5.14 15.41
N GLY A 242 -7.26 5.04 15.58
CA GLY A 242 -6.62 4.69 16.86
C GLY A 242 -6.39 3.20 17.08
N ASN A 243 -6.60 2.36 16.06
CA ASN A 243 -6.27 0.95 16.15
C ASN A 243 -4.74 0.76 16.13
N LEU A 244 -4.23 0.07 17.17
CA LEU A 244 -2.80 -0.21 17.36
C LEU A 244 -2.21 -1.14 16.29
N LEU A 245 -3.01 -2.05 15.71
CA LEU A 245 -2.49 -3.03 14.76
C LEU A 245 -1.93 -2.38 13.48
N PRO A 246 -2.68 -1.51 12.76
CA PRO A 246 -2.14 -0.78 11.61
C PRO A 246 -0.98 0.16 11.98
N ALA A 247 -1.00 0.75 13.17
CA ALA A 247 0.10 1.60 13.64
C ALA A 247 1.41 0.80 13.77
N LEU A 248 1.37 -0.42 14.33
CA LEU A 248 2.52 -1.30 14.40
C LEU A 248 3.05 -1.70 13.02
N VAL A 249 2.15 -1.98 12.08
CA VAL A 249 2.52 -2.21 10.67
C VAL A 249 3.22 -0.99 10.08
N GLY A 250 2.76 0.22 10.40
CA GLY A 250 3.36 1.48 9.94
C GLY A 250 4.76 1.70 10.48
N VAL A 251 4.97 1.42 11.77
CA VAL A 251 6.29 1.43 12.39
C VAL A 251 7.20 0.39 11.73
N ALA A 252 6.72 -0.84 11.52
CA ALA A 252 7.51 -1.89 10.88
C ALA A 252 7.93 -1.52 9.45
N LEU A 253 7.00 -0.98 8.64
CA LEU A 253 7.27 -0.51 7.29
C LEU A 253 8.20 0.72 7.28
N GLY A 254 8.00 1.66 8.19
CA GLY A 254 8.84 2.85 8.33
C GLY A 254 10.26 2.53 8.80
N ALA A 255 10.44 1.47 9.58
CA ALA A 255 11.75 0.95 9.97
C ALA A 255 12.40 0.14 8.83
N ALA A 256 11.66 -0.69 8.09
CA ALA A 256 12.24 -1.47 7.00
C ALA A 256 12.54 -0.62 5.75
N GLY A 257 11.69 0.36 5.46
CA GLY A 257 11.69 1.13 4.21
C GLY A 257 13.00 1.86 3.90
N PRO A 258 13.58 2.67 4.80
CA PRO A 258 14.82 3.39 4.52
C PRO A 258 16.02 2.46 4.32
N PHE A 259 16.09 1.32 5.03
CA PHE A 259 17.15 0.32 4.80
C PHE A 259 16.98 -0.37 3.44
N ALA A 260 15.75 -0.69 3.05
CA ALA A 260 15.45 -1.24 1.73
C ALA A 260 15.79 -0.23 0.62
N PHE A 261 15.42 1.04 0.79
CA PHE A 261 15.79 2.12 -0.13
C PHE A 261 17.31 2.25 -0.28
N LEU A 262 18.04 2.22 0.85
CA LEU A 262 19.50 2.28 0.84
C LEU A 262 20.10 1.09 0.08
N ALA A 263 19.63 -0.12 0.34
CA ALA A 263 20.09 -1.33 -0.38
C ALA A 263 19.80 -1.26 -1.89
N VAL A 264 18.60 -0.82 -2.28
CA VAL A 264 18.25 -0.64 -3.71
C VAL A 264 19.13 0.42 -4.36
N ARG A 265 19.43 1.51 -3.68
CA ARG A 265 20.29 2.57 -4.20
C ARG A 265 21.75 2.13 -4.33
N GLU A 266 22.28 1.42 -3.34
CA GLU A 266 23.61 0.77 -3.41
C GLU A 266 23.70 -0.14 -4.64
N GLU A 267 22.72 -1.03 -4.81
CA GLU A 267 22.71 -2.00 -5.92
C GLU A 267 22.56 -1.33 -7.28
N ARG A 268 21.68 -0.33 -7.40
CA ARG A 268 21.53 0.44 -8.65
C ARG A 268 22.83 1.15 -9.04
N ARG A 269 23.51 1.78 -8.08
CA ARG A 269 24.77 2.48 -8.35
C ARG A 269 25.88 1.48 -8.71
N ARG A 270 25.98 0.35 -8.01
CA ARG A 270 26.90 -0.74 -8.36
C ARG A 270 26.64 -1.28 -9.76
N SER A 271 25.39 -1.62 -10.08
CA SER A 271 25.01 -2.14 -11.40
C SER A 271 25.30 -1.13 -12.51
N ALA A 272 25.07 0.17 -12.27
CA ALA A 272 25.44 1.22 -13.22
C ALA A 272 26.95 1.33 -13.45
N PHE A 273 27.77 1.10 -12.42
CA PHE A 273 29.23 1.05 -12.55
C PHE A 273 29.68 -0.17 -13.35
N GLU A 274 29.16 -1.36 -13.03
CA GLU A 274 29.49 -2.60 -13.73
C GLU A 274 29.07 -2.56 -15.21
N ALA A 275 27.94 -1.94 -15.53
CA ALA A 275 27.48 -1.77 -16.90
C ALA A 275 28.40 -0.85 -17.74
N GLN A 276 29.00 0.18 -17.14
CA GLN A 276 29.92 1.11 -17.81
C GLN A 276 31.35 0.55 -17.96
N LEU A 277 31.68 -0.51 -17.21
CA LEU A 277 33.02 -1.01 -17.11
C LEU A 277 33.62 -1.50 -18.45
N PRO A 278 32.94 -2.31 -19.28
CA PRO A 278 33.52 -2.80 -20.54
C PRO A 278 33.88 -1.67 -21.53
N ASP A 279 33.03 -0.65 -21.62
CA ASP A 279 33.27 0.52 -22.48
C ASP A 279 34.43 1.36 -21.95
N THR A 280 34.49 1.57 -20.64
CA THR A 280 35.57 2.34 -19.99
C THR A 280 36.91 1.65 -20.14
N LEU A 281 36.97 0.32 -20.00
CA LEU A 281 38.22 -0.43 -20.23
C LEU A 281 38.66 -0.39 -21.70
N GLN A 282 37.72 -0.36 -22.64
CA GLN A 282 38.06 -0.21 -24.06
C GLN A 282 38.70 1.16 -24.31
N LEU A 283 38.12 2.23 -23.79
CA LEU A 283 38.68 3.58 -23.87
C LEU A 283 40.05 3.68 -23.15
N LEU A 284 40.19 3.00 -22.01
CA LEU A 284 41.46 2.88 -21.28
C LEU A 284 42.53 2.19 -22.13
N SER A 285 42.19 1.06 -22.76
CA SER A 285 43.12 0.34 -23.64
C SER A 285 43.56 1.21 -24.82
N GLY A 286 42.65 1.97 -25.43
CA GLY A 286 42.97 2.89 -26.52
C GLY A 286 43.90 4.02 -26.09
N SER A 287 43.65 4.60 -24.92
CA SER A 287 44.49 5.65 -24.34
C SER A 287 45.89 5.13 -24.01
N LEU A 288 45.99 3.94 -23.41
CA LEU A 288 47.28 3.31 -23.13
C LEU A 288 48.02 2.97 -24.44
N ALA A 289 47.30 2.51 -25.47
CA ALA A 289 47.88 2.18 -26.78
C ALA A 289 48.41 3.42 -27.52
N SER A 290 47.82 4.60 -27.30
CA SER A 290 48.35 5.87 -27.81
C SER A 290 49.53 6.42 -27.00
N GLY A 291 50.02 5.67 -26.01
CA GLY A 291 51.20 6.03 -25.21
C GLY A 291 50.91 6.86 -23.96
N LEU A 292 49.65 7.07 -23.56
CA LEU A 292 49.35 7.70 -22.28
C LEU A 292 49.79 6.80 -21.12
N SER A 293 50.35 7.41 -20.07
CA SER A 293 50.56 6.68 -18.81
C SER A 293 49.22 6.32 -18.17
N LEU A 294 49.19 5.27 -17.34
CA LEU A 294 47.96 4.84 -16.65
C LEU A 294 47.27 5.99 -15.89
N PRO A 295 47.96 6.84 -15.10
CA PRO A 295 47.32 7.97 -14.45
C PRO A 295 46.73 9.00 -15.41
N GLN A 296 47.37 9.25 -16.56
CA GLN A 296 46.85 10.17 -17.59
C GLN A 296 45.63 9.57 -18.29
N ALA A 297 45.68 8.29 -18.65
CA ALA A 297 44.58 7.60 -19.27
C ALA A 297 43.34 7.57 -18.35
N VAL A 298 43.53 7.26 -17.07
CA VAL A 298 42.49 7.33 -16.03
C VAL A 298 41.95 8.75 -15.87
N ALA A 299 42.80 9.78 -15.93
CA ALA A 299 42.35 11.17 -15.87
C ALA A 299 41.42 11.53 -17.04
N THR A 300 41.78 11.18 -18.27
CA THR A 300 40.93 11.39 -19.45
C THR A 300 39.57 10.69 -19.30
N LEU A 301 39.57 9.42 -18.87
CA LEU A 301 38.34 8.66 -18.63
C LEU A 301 37.47 9.26 -17.52
N SER A 302 38.08 9.87 -16.51
CA SER A 302 37.36 10.48 -15.40
C SER A 302 36.57 11.73 -15.81
N ASP A 303 36.91 12.33 -16.96
CA ASP A 303 36.19 13.44 -17.57
C ASP A 303 35.12 12.97 -18.57
N ASP A 304 35.37 11.87 -19.31
CA ASP A 304 34.46 11.37 -20.33
C ASP A 304 33.40 10.37 -19.82
N ALA A 305 33.65 9.68 -18.71
CA ALA A 305 32.74 8.66 -18.19
C ALA A 305 31.48 9.25 -17.52
N GLY A 306 30.39 8.49 -17.54
CA GLY A 306 29.18 8.81 -16.78
C GLY A 306 29.35 8.57 -15.27
N GLU A 307 28.47 9.16 -14.47
CA GLU A 307 28.32 8.77 -13.06
C GLU A 307 27.72 7.34 -12.98
N PRO A 308 28.17 6.48 -12.05
CA PRO A 308 29.09 6.74 -10.95
C PRO A 308 30.58 6.55 -11.26
N MET A 309 30.93 6.16 -12.49
CA MET A 309 32.30 5.77 -12.83
C MET A 309 33.26 6.95 -12.81
N SER A 310 32.87 8.09 -13.40
CA SER A 310 33.68 9.31 -13.37
C SER A 310 34.01 9.78 -11.95
N GLY A 311 33.01 9.83 -11.06
CA GLY A 311 33.20 10.21 -9.66
C GLY A 311 34.20 9.32 -8.92
N GLU A 312 34.12 7.99 -9.11
CA GLU A 312 35.05 7.05 -8.49
C GLU A 312 36.47 7.15 -9.09
N LEU A 313 36.61 7.29 -10.41
CA LEU A 313 37.92 7.48 -11.06
C LEU A 313 38.58 8.80 -10.64
N ARG A 314 37.82 9.89 -10.54
CA ARG A 314 38.32 11.18 -10.01
C ARG A 314 38.82 11.04 -8.59
N ARG A 315 38.12 10.25 -7.78
CA ARG A 315 38.52 9.98 -6.40
C ARG A 315 39.80 9.16 -6.32
N GLY A 316 39.92 8.08 -7.11
CA GLY A 316 41.16 7.31 -7.20
C GLY A 316 42.34 8.15 -7.71
N LEU A 317 42.10 9.05 -8.67
CA LEU A 317 43.12 9.98 -9.16
C LEU A 317 43.52 11.00 -8.09
N ALA A 318 42.58 11.49 -7.29
CA ALA A 318 42.86 12.38 -6.16
C ALA A 318 43.71 11.67 -5.10
N GLU A 319 43.40 10.43 -4.76
CA GLU A 319 44.22 9.61 -3.85
C GLU A 319 45.64 9.39 -4.40
N ALA A 320 45.76 9.13 -5.71
CA ALA A 320 47.06 8.98 -6.35
C ALA A 320 47.90 10.28 -6.32
N ARG A 321 47.26 11.43 -6.51
CA ARG A 321 47.91 12.76 -6.37
C ARG A 321 48.38 13.05 -4.94
N LEU A 322 47.80 12.39 -3.94
CA LEU A 322 48.21 12.47 -2.54
C LEU A 322 49.33 11.48 -2.18
N GLY A 323 49.90 10.79 -3.17
CA GLY A 323 51.07 9.91 -3.01
C GLY A 323 50.72 8.42 -2.91
N LYS A 324 49.45 8.04 -3.01
CA LYS A 324 49.04 6.63 -3.12
C LYS A 324 49.39 6.10 -4.51
N SER A 325 49.66 4.80 -4.65
CA SER A 325 49.82 4.22 -5.99
C SER A 325 48.48 4.29 -6.75
N MET A 326 48.53 4.42 -8.07
CA MET A 326 47.31 4.44 -8.88
C MET A 326 46.50 3.14 -8.69
N GLU A 327 47.18 2.02 -8.48
CA GLU A 327 46.59 0.70 -8.40
C GLU A 327 45.97 0.41 -7.04
N ASP A 328 46.51 1.00 -5.97
CA ASP A 328 45.82 1.01 -4.69
C ASP A 328 44.59 1.94 -4.75
N GLY A 329 44.66 3.05 -5.49
CA GLY A 329 43.50 3.90 -5.74
C GLY A 329 42.39 3.17 -6.53
N LEU A 330 42.75 2.42 -7.57
CA LEU A 330 41.80 1.60 -8.33
C LEU A 330 41.27 0.42 -7.51
N GLU A 331 42.09 -0.18 -6.64
CA GLU A 331 41.65 -1.25 -5.72
C GLU A 331 40.61 -0.73 -4.72
N ASP A 332 40.79 0.46 -4.16
CA ASP A 332 39.79 1.08 -3.28
C ASP A 332 38.47 1.33 -4.01
N ILE A 333 38.51 1.71 -5.30
CA ILE A 333 37.30 1.80 -6.12
C ILE A 333 36.63 0.43 -6.24
N ALA A 334 37.38 -0.64 -6.50
CA ALA A 334 36.86 -2.00 -6.59
C ALA A 334 36.16 -2.43 -5.29
N GLN A 335 36.77 -2.12 -4.15
CA GLN A 335 36.23 -2.42 -2.82
C GLN A 335 34.98 -1.59 -2.50
N ARG A 336 35.00 -0.28 -2.77
CA ARG A 336 33.84 0.60 -2.59
C ARG A 336 32.68 0.16 -3.47
N MET A 337 32.91 -0.06 -4.76
CA MET A 337 31.85 -0.50 -5.69
C MET A 337 31.48 -1.98 -5.54
N ARG A 338 32.21 -2.74 -4.71
CA ARG A 338 32.05 -4.20 -4.52
C ARG A 338 32.02 -4.94 -5.86
N SER A 339 32.81 -4.46 -6.83
CA SER A 339 32.86 -5.02 -8.17
C SER A 339 33.99 -6.04 -8.28
N THR A 340 33.61 -7.32 -8.30
CA THR A 340 34.56 -8.41 -8.51
C THR A 340 35.28 -8.26 -9.85
N ASP A 341 34.54 -7.93 -10.92
CA ASP A 341 35.10 -7.75 -12.27
C ASP A 341 36.15 -6.64 -12.29
N PHE A 342 35.91 -5.51 -11.58
CA PHE A 342 36.91 -4.45 -11.50
C PHE A 342 38.15 -4.87 -10.68
N SER A 343 37.98 -5.63 -9.60
CA SER A 343 39.12 -6.18 -8.85
C SER A 343 40.02 -7.07 -9.72
N TRP A 344 39.44 -7.89 -10.61
CA TRP A 344 40.20 -8.67 -11.59
C TRP A 344 40.99 -7.79 -12.56
N VAL A 345 40.39 -6.68 -13.01
CA VAL A 345 41.08 -5.70 -13.87
C VAL A 345 42.27 -5.08 -13.13
N VAL A 346 42.07 -4.63 -11.88
CA VAL A 346 43.13 -4.03 -11.06
C VAL A 346 44.26 -5.03 -10.83
N MET A 347 43.93 -6.30 -10.57
CA MET A 347 44.90 -7.37 -10.45
C MET A 347 45.71 -7.56 -11.74
N ALA A 348 45.05 -7.59 -12.90
CA ALA A 348 45.72 -7.69 -14.20
C ALA A 348 46.66 -6.49 -14.44
N ILE A 349 46.23 -5.26 -14.09
CA ILE A 349 47.07 -4.06 -14.16
C ILE A 349 48.32 -4.20 -13.28
N ARG A 350 48.18 -4.67 -12.03
CA ARG A 350 49.29 -4.86 -11.09
C ARG A 350 50.30 -5.87 -11.62
N ILE A 351 49.84 -7.04 -12.07
CA ILE A 351 50.68 -8.10 -12.62
C ILE A 351 51.44 -7.58 -13.84
N GLN A 352 50.73 -6.96 -14.78
CA GLN A 352 51.33 -6.53 -16.04
C GLN A 352 52.39 -5.44 -15.85
N ARG A 353 52.20 -4.54 -14.88
CA ARG A 353 53.21 -3.51 -14.58
C ARG A 353 54.43 -4.07 -13.83
N GLN A 354 54.27 -5.11 -13.02
CA GLN A 354 55.41 -5.81 -12.40
C GLN A 354 56.22 -6.63 -13.41
N VAL A 355 55.55 -7.29 -14.34
CA VAL A 355 56.20 -8.14 -15.37
C VAL A 355 56.71 -7.32 -16.55
N GLY A 356 56.20 -6.09 -16.76
CA GLY A 356 56.67 -5.15 -17.78
C GLY A 356 56.10 -5.38 -19.18
N GLY A 357 54.91 -5.96 -19.30
CA GLY A 357 54.29 -6.27 -20.59
C GLY A 357 53.41 -5.15 -21.15
N ASN A 358 52.80 -5.38 -22.32
CA ASN A 358 51.87 -4.46 -22.95
C ASN A 358 50.53 -4.37 -22.17
N LEU A 359 50.36 -3.31 -21.39
CA LEU A 359 49.14 -3.10 -20.61
C LEU A 359 47.91 -2.86 -21.50
N ALA A 360 48.08 -2.16 -22.63
CA ALA A 360 46.99 -1.89 -23.56
C ALA A 360 46.36 -3.19 -24.09
N GLU A 361 47.18 -4.17 -24.46
CA GLU A 361 46.73 -5.46 -24.98
C GLU A 361 45.96 -6.29 -23.93
N VAL A 362 46.46 -6.35 -22.70
CA VAL A 362 45.80 -7.08 -21.61
C VAL A 362 44.44 -6.44 -21.30
N ILE A 363 44.39 -5.11 -21.18
CA ILE A 363 43.13 -4.40 -20.91
C ILE A 363 42.15 -4.55 -22.07
N ALA A 364 42.61 -4.51 -23.32
CA ALA A 364 41.77 -4.75 -24.49
C ALA A 364 41.15 -6.16 -24.47
N THR A 365 41.93 -7.18 -24.09
CA THR A 365 41.47 -8.57 -23.98
C THR A 365 40.42 -8.73 -22.87
N VAL A 366 40.63 -8.09 -21.73
CA VAL A 366 39.65 -8.08 -20.63
C VAL A 366 38.37 -7.35 -21.05
N ALA A 367 38.48 -6.19 -21.68
CA ALA A 367 37.34 -5.42 -22.18
C ALA A 367 36.52 -6.21 -23.20
N ALA A 368 37.18 -6.90 -24.14
CA ALA A 368 36.54 -7.75 -25.13
C ALA A 368 35.77 -8.92 -24.46
N THR A 369 36.42 -9.60 -23.51
CA THR A 369 35.81 -10.71 -22.77
C THR A 369 34.58 -10.26 -21.97
N MET A 370 34.67 -9.10 -21.30
CA MET A 370 33.55 -8.53 -20.55
C MET A 370 32.40 -8.11 -21.45
N ARG A 371 32.68 -7.52 -22.62
CA ARG A 371 31.67 -7.15 -23.62
C ARG A 371 30.94 -8.38 -24.16
N GLU A 372 31.66 -9.47 -24.42
CA GLU A 372 31.04 -10.73 -24.84
C GLU A 372 30.13 -11.31 -23.75
N ARG A 373 30.59 -11.32 -22.49
CA ARG A 373 29.75 -11.71 -21.34
C ARG A 373 28.49 -10.85 -21.23
N GLU A 374 28.60 -9.53 -21.39
CA GLU A 374 27.45 -8.62 -21.32
C GLU A 374 26.49 -8.82 -22.51
N ARG A 375 27.01 -9.13 -23.70
CA ARG A 375 26.20 -9.50 -24.86
C ARG A 375 25.42 -10.79 -24.58
N LEU A 376 26.08 -11.82 -24.05
CA LEU A 376 25.43 -13.08 -23.66
C LEU A 376 24.38 -12.86 -22.58
N ARG A 377 24.67 -12.07 -21.54
CA ARG A 377 23.70 -11.69 -20.49
C ARG A 377 22.47 -10.99 -21.08
N ARG A 378 22.68 -10.01 -21.97
CA ARG A 378 21.57 -9.31 -22.64
C ARG A 378 20.75 -10.27 -23.51
N GLN A 379 21.39 -11.15 -24.25
CA GLN A 379 20.72 -12.16 -25.07
C GLN A 379 19.88 -13.12 -24.21
N VAL A 380 20.45 -13.64 -23.12
CA VAL A 380 19.71 -14.49 -22.15
C VAL A 380 18.57 -13.72 -21.49
N SER A 381 18.76 -12.44 -21.16
CA SER A 381 17.71 -11.60 -20.60
C SER A 381 16.54 -11.39 -21.57
N ALA A 382 16.85 -11.22 -22.86
CA ALA A 382 15.85 -11.05 -23.91
C ALA A 382 15.08 -12.35 -24.15
N LEU A 383 15.78 -13.49 -24.29
CA LEU A 383 15.13 -14.79 -24.46
C LEU A 383 14.29 -15.20 -23.25
N SER A 384 14.75 -14.91 -22.03
CA SER A 384 13.99 -15.20 -20.81
C SER A 384 12.86 -14.22 -20.52
N ALA A 385 12.76 -13.09 -21.23
CA ALA A 385 11.73 -12.07 -20.97
C ALA A 385 10.31 -12.62 -21.23
N GLU A 386 10.14 -13.43 -22.28
CA GLU A 386 8.85 -14.05 -22.62
C GLU A 386 8.35 -15.00 -21.52
N GLY A 387 9.24 -15.88 -21.04
CA GLY A 387 8.95 -16.77 -19.93
C GLY A 387 8.65 -16.02 -18.63
N ARG A 388 9.42 -14.96 -18.32
CA ARG A 388 9.19 -14.10 -17.16
C ARG A 388 7.84 -13.39 -17.22
N LEU A 389 7.48 -12.85 -18.39
CA LEU A 389 6.23 -12.13 -18.59
C LEU A 389 5.03 -13.08 -18.45
N SER A 390 5.12 -14.28 -19.02
CA SER A 390 4.10 -15.33 -18.87
C SER A 390 3.91 -15.74 -17.41
N ALA A 391 5.02 -15.94 -16.68
CA ALA A 391 4.99 -16.23 -15.24
C ALA A 391 4.38 -15.08 -14.42
N TRP A 392 4.68 -13.83 -14.77
CA TRP A 392 4.09 -12.64 -14.13
C TRP A 392 2.58 -12.55 -14.37
N ILE A 393 2.11 -12.74 -15.61
CA ILE A 393 0.68 -12.72 -15.93
C ILE A 393 -0.06 -13.82 -15.16
N LEU A 394 0.46 -15.06 -15.22
CA LEU A 394 -0.19 -16.20 -14.58
C LEU A 394 -0.19 -16.08 -13.06
N GLY A 395 0.89 -15.56 -12.46
CA GLY A 395 1.00 -15.31 -11.03
C GLY A 395 0.13 -14.13 -10.55
N ALA A 396 -0.05 -13.10 -11.38
CA ALA A 396 -0.85 -11.93 -11.03
C ALA A 396 -2.36 -12.17 -11.18
N LEU A 397 -2.77 -13.08 -12.07
CA LEU A 397 -4.18 -13.29 -12.42
C LEU A 397 -5.09 -13.58 -11.21
N PRO A 398 -4.75 -14.47 -10.26
CA PRO A 398 -5.60 -14.71 -9.08
C PRO A 398 -5.75 -13.47 -8.19
N ILE A 399 -4.69 -12.66 -8.04
CA ILE A 399 -4.70 -11.45 -7.23
C ILE A 399 -5.56 -10.39 -7.89
N VAL A 400 -5.35 -10.13 -9.18
CA VAL A 400 -6.14 -9.17 -9.97
C VAL A 400 -7.62 -9.56 -9.95
N PHE A 401 -7.94 -10.84 -10.14
CA PHE A 401 -9.32 -11.32 -10.10
C PHE A 401 -9.95 -11.19 -8.71
N THR A 402 -9.18 -11.44 -7.65
CA THR A 402 -9.63 -11.23 -6.28
C THR A 402 -9.94 -9.76 -6.01
N VAL A 403 -9.02 -8.85 -6.37
CA VAL A 403 -9.23 -7.40 -6.23
C VAL A 403 -10.45 -6.94 -7.03
N PHE A 404 -10.59 -7.41 -8.28
CA PHE A 404 -11.74 -7.13 -9.12
C PHE A 404 -13.06 -7.59 -8.47
N LEU A 405 -13.09 -8.79 -7.90
CA LEU A 405 -14.27 -9.30 -7.20
C LEU A 405 -14.58 -8.54 -5.92
N VAL A 406 -13.57 -8.12 -5.15
CA VAL A 406 -13.77 -7.26 -3.97
C VAL A 406 -14.42 -5.93 -4.36
N LEU A 407 -13.98 -5.33 -5.46
CA LEU A 407 -14.51 -4.05 -5.94
C LEU A 407 -15.92 -4.17 -6.54
N THR A 408 -16.18 -5.26 -7.28
CA THR A 408 -17.42 -5.40 -8.05
C THR A 408 -18.53 -6.11 -7.26
N ARG A 409 -18.18 -7.11 -6.46
CA ARG A 409 -19.10 -7.99 -5.71
C ARG A 409 -18.51 -8.43 -4.35
N PRO A 410 -18.40 -7.52 -3.36
CA PRO A 410 -17.78 -7.81 -2.06
C PRO A 410 -18.49 -8.94 -1.29
N THR A 411 -19.81 -9.10 -1.45
CA THR A 411 -20.59 -10.18 -0.83
C THR A 411 -20.24 -11.57 -1.33
N TYR A 412 -19.65 -11.70 -2.53
CA TYR A 412 -19.23 -12.99 -3.09
C TYR A 412 -18.02 -13.57 -2.35
N LEU A 413 -17.08 -12.72 -1.89
CA LEU A 413 -15.88 -13.13 -1.18
C LEU A 413 -16.06 -13.21 0.35
N ALA A 414 -17.15 -12.67 0.90
CA ALA A 414 -17.43 -12.67 2.33
C ALA A 414 -17.37 -14.07 2.99
N PRO A 415 -17.92 -15.15 2.39
CA PRO A 415 -17.80 -16.50 2.96
C PRO A 415 -16.35 -17.01 3.03
N LEU A 416 -15.48 -16.55 2.13
CA LEU A 416 -14.08 -16.97 2.06
C LEU A 416 -13.28 -16.51 3.28
N ILE A 417 -13.60 -15.34 3.82
CA ILE A 417 -12.92 -14.74 4.98
C ILE A 417 -13.65 -14.99 6.31
N GLN A 418 -14.96 -15.25 6.28
CA GLN A 418 -15.76 -15.43 7.51
C GLN A 418 -15.92 -16.89 7.92
N THR A 419 -15.78 -17.85 6.99
CA THR A 419 -15.93 -19.27 7.31
C THR A 419 -14.56 -19.94 7.57
N PRO A 420 -14.45 -20.89 8.52
CA PRO A 420 -13.20 -21.60 8.80
C PRO A 420 -12.68 -22.37 7.57
N ILE A 421 -13.62 -22.94 6.79
CA ILE A 421 -13.32 -23.66 5.54
C ILE A 421 -12.77 -22.70 4.49
N GLY A 422 -13.37 -21.50 4.35
CA GLY A 422 -12.88 -20.46 3.45
C GLY A 422 -11.46 -20.03 3.77
N ILE A 423 -11.14 -19.80 5.05
CA ILE A 423 -9.80 -19.46 5.50
C ILE A 423 -8.82 -20.60 5.17
N GLY A 424 -9.23 -21.87 5.39
CA GLY A 424 -8.43 -23.04 5.00
C GLY A 424 -8.12 -23.09 3.51
N MET A 425 -9.11 -22.78 2.66
CA MET A 425 -8.91 -22.70 1.20
C MET A 425 -7.97 -21.56 0.79
N ILE A 426 -8.04 -20.40 1.44
CA ILE A 426 -7.13 -19.28 1.19
C ILE A 426 -5.70 -19.66 1.57
N ILE A 427 -5.51 -20.30 2.73
CA ILE A 427 -4.18 -20.76 3.16
C ILE A 427 -3.62 -21.78 2.16
N LEU A 428 -4.43 -22.76 1.75
CA LEU A 428 -4.01 -23.76 0.76
C LEU A 428 -3.66 -23.10 -0.60
N ALA A 429 -4.50 -22.17 -1.07
CA ALA A 429 -4.25 -21.42 -2.29
C ALA A 429 -2.96 -20.59 -2.20
N ALA A 430 -2.71 -19.95 -1.06
CA ALA A 430 -1.48 -19.20 -0.82
C ALA A 430 -0.26 -20.13 -0.86
N ILE A 431 -0.32 -21.30 -0.21
CA ILE A 431 0.77 -22.30 -0.25
C ILE A 431 1.04 -22.75 -1.69
N LEU A 432 0.00 -23.11 -2.44
CA LEU A 432 0.12 -23.54 -3.85
C LEU A 432 0.66 -22.42 -4.76
N MET A 433 0.19 -21.19 -4.59
CA MET A 433 0.71 -20.03 -5.31
C MET A 433 2.19 -19.79 -4.99
N THR A 434 2.57 -19.90 -3.72
CA THR A 434 3.97 -19.70 -3.30
C THR A 434 4.86 -20.81 -3.87
N ALA A 435 4.41 -22.06 -3.81
CA ALA A 435 5.13 -23.20 -4.40
C ALA A 435 5.27 -23.05 -5.92
N GLY A 436 4.20 -22.66 -6.62
CA GLY A 436 4.22 -22.39 -8.06
C GLY A 436 5.14 -21.23 -8.43
N ALA A 437 5.12 -20.15 -7.65
CA ALA A 437 6.01 -19.00 -7.84
C ALA A 437 7.48 -19.38 -7.63
N ILE A 438 7.80 -20.19 -6.61
CA ILE A 438 9.16 -20.70 -6.38
C ILE A 438 9.60 -21.60 -7.55
N TRP A 439 8.71 -22.48 -8.02
CA TRP A 439 9.02 -23.36 -9.14
C TRP A 439 9.29 -22.57 -10.42
N LEU A 440 8.44 -21.61 -10.75
CA LEU A 440 8.63 -20.69 -11.89
C LEU A 440 9.91 -19.87 -11.76
N ALA A 441 10.18 -19.30 -10.57
CA ALA A 441 11.39 -18.53 -10.33
C ALA A 441 12.67 -19.37 -10.54
N LYS A 442 12.63 -20.67 -10.19
CA LYS A 442 13.75 -21.58 -10.37
C LYS A 442 13.96 -21.99 -11.83
N THR A 443 12.88 -22.27 -12.56
CA THR A 443 12.97 -22.67 -13.99
C THR A 443 13.42 -21.52 -14.89
N VAL A 444 13.07 -20.28 -14.53
CA VAL A 444 13.39 -19.09 -15.34
C VAL A 444 14.78 -18.51 -15.05
N LYS A 445 15.42 -18.91 -13.94
CA LYS A 445 16.79 -18.50 -13.61
C LYS A 445 17.80 -19.22 -14.51
N VAL A 446 18.09 -18.64 -15.67
CA VAL A 446 19.21 -19.07 -16.51
C VAL A 446 20.49 -18.47 -15.93
N GLU A 447 21.36 -19.31 -15.35
CA GLU A 447 22.71 -18.90 -14.95
C GLU A 447 23.58 -18.79 -16.21
N VAL A 448 24.29 -17.65 -16.34
CA VAL A 448 25.22 -17.34 -17.43
C VAL A 448 26.65 -17.37 -16.91
#